data_AF-A4A808-F1
#
_entry.id   AF-A4A808-F1
#
_cell.length_a   1.000
_cell.length_b   1.000
_cell.length_c   1.000
_cell.angle_alpha   90.00
_cell.angle_beta   90.00
_cell.angle_gamma   90.00
#
_symmetry.space_group_name_H-M   'P 1'
#
loop_
_entity.id
_entity.type
_entity.pdbx_description
1 polymer ?
#
loop_
_entity_poly.entity_id
_entity_poly.type
_entity_poly.pdbx_seq_one_letter_code
_entity_poly.pdbx_strand_id
1 'polypeptide(L)'
;MYITAEHLREQVIKPTLEYLGEWSSEAERELLAAALRKTEGGMFSRRERGLGLFQITSNQHRDLWDRYLAFRPDIASRVRGLASQRAFLSNPDSELQTNLSYCTAIAWLLYQQARVHSDWQDTSTLGAVAGSAVAAHA
;
A
#
# COMPACT_ATOMS: atom_id res chain seq x y z
N MET A 1 -7.01 4.36 -25.91
CA MET A 1 -5.82 4.93 -25.22
C MET A 1 -5.41 3.93 -24.16
N TYR A 2 -4.23 3.34 -24.28
CA TYR A 2 -3.70 2.40 -23.28
C TYR A 2 -2.79 3.18 -22.32
N ILE A 3 -2.91 2.93 -21.02
CA ILE A 3 -1.97 3.45 -20.03
C ILE A 3 -0.71 2.59 -20.10
N THR A 4 0.43 3.18 -20.43
CA THR A 4 1.72 2.49 -20.41
C THR A 4 2.27 2.45 -18.99
N ALA A 5 3.17 1.50 -18.70
CA ALA A 5 3.90 1.45 -17.43
C ALA A 5 4.66 2.76 -17.16
N GLU A 6 5.25 3.34 -18.19
CA GLU A 6 5.94 4.63 -18.14
C GLU A 6 4.99 5.77 -17.77
N HIS A 7 3.82 5.84 -18.40
CA HIS A 7 2.81 6.85 -18.08
C HIS A 7 2.30 6.69 -16.65
N LEU A 8 2.03 5.46 -16.21
CA LEU A 8 1.62 5.17 -14.84
C LEU A 8 2.69 5.63 -13.82
N ARG A 9 3.98 5.36 -14.11
CA ARG A 9 5.10 5.78 -13.28
C ARG A 9 5.16 7.31 -13.17
N GLU A 10 5.26 7.99 -14.29
CA GLU A 10 5.53 9.44 -14.35
C GLU A 10 4.33 10.31 -14.01
N GLN A 11 3.10 9.86 -14.28
CA GLN A 11 1.90 10.70 -14.15
C GLN A 11 1.05 10.34 -12.93
N VAL A 12 1.28 9.19 -12.31
CA VAL A 12 0.51 8.74 -11.14
C VAL A 12 1.41 8.42 -9.97
N ILE A 13 2.31 7.44 -10.12
CA ILE A 13 3.06 6.90 -8.98
C ILE A 13 3.99 7.94 -8.40
N LYS A 14 4.89 8.49 -9.23
CA LYS A 14 5.87 9.47 -8.80
C LYS A 14 5.24 10.74 -8.22
N PRO A 15 4.29 11.42 -8.89
CA PRO A 15 3.65 12.62 -8.33
C PRO A 15 2.91 12.35 -7.02
N THR A 16 2.30 11.17 -6.87
CA THR A 16 1.61 10.80 -5.62
C THR A 16 2.61 10.63 -4.47
N LEU A 17 3.73 9.95 -4.71
CA LEU A 17 4.77 9.79 -3.69
C LEU A 17 5.41 11.13 -3.32
N GLU A 18 5.67 12.01 -4.30
CA GLU A 18 6.18 13.36 -4.07
C GLU A 18 5.20 14.18 -3.21
N TYR A 19 3.90 14.11 -3.50
CA TYR A 19 2.86 14.76 -2.71
C TYR A 19 2.82 14.27 -1.26
N LEU A 20 3.03 12.97 -1.04
CA LEU A 20 3.12 12.40 0.30
C LEU A 20 4.43 12.76 1.02
N GLY A 21 5.44 13.24 0.30
CA GLY A 21 6.79 13.48 0.84
C GLY A 21 7.60 12.19 1.02
N GLU A 22 7.21 11.12 0.33
CA GLU A 22 7.74 9.76 0.49
C GLU A 22 8.43 9.23 -0.77
N TRP A 23 8.72 10.12 -1.72
CA TRP A 23 9.33 9.72 -2.98
C TRP A 23 10.76 9.20 -2.79
N SER A 24 10.99 8.02 -3.35
CA SER A 24 12.31 7.46 -3.59
C SER A 24 12.24 6.60 -4.85
N SER A 25 13.38 6.43 -5.55
CA SER A 25 13.44 5.55 -6.72
C SER A 25 13.12 4.09 -6.39
N GLU A 26 13.29 3.67 -5.13
CA GLU A 26 12.88 2.35 -4.66
C GLU A 26 11.36 2.26 -4.52
N ALA A 27 10.72 3.20 -3.82
CA ALA A 27 9.27 3.22 -3.62
C ALA A 27 8.50 3.22 -4.95
N GLU A 28 8.97 4.03 -5.90
CA GLU A 28 8.41 4.12 -7.24
C GLU A 28 8.50 2.79 -7.99
N ARG A 29 9.67 2.14 -7.96
CA ARG A 29 9.92 0.84 -8.60
C ARG A 29 9.06 -0.26 -7.98
N GLU A 30 8.93 -0.29 -6.66
CA GLU A 30 8.14 -1.28 -5.93
C GLU A 30 6.66 -1.18 -6.28
N LEU A 31 6.10 0.03 -6.29
CA LEU A 31 4.71 0.27 -6.68
C LEU A 31 4.48 -0.06 -8.15
N LEU A 32 5.39 0.33 -9.04
CA LEU A 32 5.27 -0.01 -10.47
C LEU A 32 5.27 -1.53 -10.66
N ALA A 33 6.17 -2.25 -9.99
CA ALA A 33 6.21 -3.71 -10.03
C ALA A 33 4.92 -4.34 -9.46
N ALA A 34 4.36 -3.79 -8.39
CA ALA A 34 3.11 -4.28 -7.80
C ALA A 34 1.91 -4.09 -8.73
N ALA A 35 1.85 -2.96 -9.43
CA ALA A 35 0.81 -2.67 -10.43
C ALA A 35 0.88 -3.62 -11.64
N LEU A 36 2.09 -3.93 -12.10
CA LEU A 36 2.29 -4.82 -13.25
C LEU A 36 2.01 -6.29 -12.92
N ARG A 37 2.43 -6.77 -11.73
CA ARG A 37 2.31 -8.18 -11.31
C ARG A 37 0.88 -8.71 -11.31
N LYS A 38 -0.12 -7.86 -11.12
CA LYS A 38 -1.54 -8.27 -11.06
C LYS A 38 -2.31 -8.06 -12.37
N THR A 39 -1.68 -7.42 -13.36
CA THR A 39 -2.26 -7.25 -14.71
C THR A 39 -2.19 -8.55 -15.52
N GLU A 40 -1.34 -9.51 -15.15
CA GLU A 40 -1.17 -10.81 -15.83
C GLU A 40 -2.14 -11.92 -15.37
N GLY A 41 -3.11 -11.62 -14.48
CA GLY A 41 -4.02 -12.62 -13.88
C GLY A 41 -5.44 -12.61 -14.47
N GLY A 42 -5.76 -13.66 -15.24
CA GLY A 42 -6.99 -13.81 -16.02
C GLY A 42 -8.34 -13.69 -15.31
N MET A 43 -9.34 -13.47 -16.16
CA MET A 43 -10.73 -13.02 -15.96
C MET A 43 -11.63 -13.83 -14.99
N PHE A 44 -11.15 -14.87 -14.30
CA PHE A 44 -12.01 -15.76 -13.51
C PHE A 44 -11.37 -16.25 -12.19
N SER A 45 -11.46 -15.44 -11.14
CA SER A 45 -11.68 -15.98 -9.79
C SER A 45 -12.51 -15.01 -8.95
N ARG A 46 -13.59 -15.55 -8.38
CA ARG A 46 -14.74 -14.85 -7.79
C ARG A 46 -14.80 -15.13 -6.29
N ARG A 47 -13.69 -14.94 -5.56
CA ARG A 47 -13.67 -14.93 -4.10
C ARG A 47 -12.63 -13.90 -3.66
N GLU A 48 -13.11 -12.67 -3.47
CA GLU A 48 -12.37 -11.46 -3.06
C GLU A 48 -11.33 -10.94 -4.07
N ARG A 49 -11.80 -10.44 -5.22
CA ARG A 49 -10.96 -9.55 -6.03
C ARG A 49 -10.78 -8.25 -5.28
N GLY A 50 -9.53 -7.90 -4.98
CA GLY A 50 -9.22 -6.59 -4.46
C GLY A 50 -9.61 -5.50 -5.47
N LEU A 51 -9.70 -4.27 -4.97
CA LEU A 51 -10.17 -3.12 -5.71
C LEU A 51 -8.99 -2.40 -6.38
N GLY A 52 -9.25 -1.93 -7.60
CA GLY A 52 -8.32 -1.07 -8.33
C GLY A 52 -7.04 -1.73 -8.80
N LEU A 53 -6.08 -0.87 -9.15
CA LEU A 53 -4.80 -1.23 -9.75
C LEU A 53 -3.98 -2.18 -8.86
N PHE A 54 -4.00 -1.96 -7.55
CA PHE A 54 -3.19 -2.74 -6.59
C PHE A 54 -3.94 -3.92 -5.97
N GLN A 55 -5.20 -4.14 -6.36
CA GLN A 55 -6.11 -5.15 -5.80
C GLN A 55 -6.13 -5.08 -4.25
N ILE A 56 -6.46 -3.91 -3.72
CA ILE A 56 -6.59 -3.65 -2.27
C ILE A 56 -7.98 -4.08 -1.81
N THR A 57 -8.10 -4.92 -0.79
CA THR A 57 -9.41 -5.33 -0.29
C THR A 57 -10.05 -4.24 0.58
N SER A 58 -11.38 -4.23 0.67
CA SER A 58 -12.12 -3.32 1.57
C SER A 58 -11.65 -3.43 3.02
N ASN A 59 -11.30 -4.64 3.47
CA ASN A 59 -10.78 -4.86 4.82
C ASN A 59 -9.40 -4.21 5.00
N GLN A 60 -8.47 -4.38 4.05
CA GLN A 60 -7.17 -3.72 4.10
C GLN A 60 -7.30 -2.19 4.13
N HIS A 61 -8.20 -1.67 3.30
CA HIS A 61 -8.45 -0.23 3.22
C HIS A 61 -9.00 0.32 4.55
N ARG A 62 -10.03 -0.31 5.10
CA ARG A 62 -10.62 0.07 6.39
C ARG A 62 -9.62 -0.06 7.53
N ASP A 63 -8.91 -1.17 7.60
CA ASP A 63 -7.90 -1.43 8.63
C ASP A 63 -6.77 -0.40 8.58
N LEU A 64 -6.34 0.03 7.39
CA LEU A 64 -5.36 1.09 7.25
C LEU A 64 -5.90 2.42 7.83
N TRP A 65 -7.15 2.77 7.52
CA TRP A 65 -7.76 3.97 8.08
C TRP A 65 -7.86 3.92 9.60
N ASP A 66 -8.42 2.84 10.13
CA ASP A 66 -8.75 2.70 11.55
C ASP A 66 -7.52 2.49 12.43
N ARG A 67 -6.51 1.74 11.95
CA ARG A 67 -5.36 1.33 12.77
C ARG A 67 -4.06 2.08 12.46
N TYR A 68 -3.94 2.72 11.30
CA TYR A 68 -2.70 3.39 10.90
C TYR A 68 -2.90 4.90 10.71
N LEU A 69 -3.90 5.32 9.94
CA LEU A 69 -4.14 6.74 9.64
C LEU A 69 -4.81 7.48 10.81
N ALA A 70 -5.67 6.83 11.59
CA ALA A 70 -6.28 7.41 12.78
C ALA A 70 -5.25 7.96 13.78
N PHE A 71 -4.03 7.40 13.80
CA PHE A 71 -2.92 7.80 14.68
C PHE A 71 -1.86 8.67 13.98
N ARG A 72 -2.06 9.03 12.70
CA ARG A 72 -1.16 9.88 11.92
C ARG A 72 -1.95 10.96 11.18
N PRO A 73 -2.45 11.99 11.89
CA PRO A 73 -3.40 12.97 11.33
C PRO A 73 -2.85 13.73 10.13
N ASP A 74 -1.55 14.04 10.09
CA ASP A 74 -0.94 14.76 8.97
C ASP A 74 -0.98 13.94 7.67
N ILE A 75 -0.62 12.66 7.74
CA ILE A 75 -0.69 11.75 6.59
C ILE A 75 -2.14 11.47 6.23
N ALA A 76 -3.01 11.25 7.23
CA ALA A 76 -4.44 11.03 7.01
C ALA A 76 -5.09 12.20 6.27
N SER A 77 -4.73 13.44 6.63
CA SER A 77 -5.20 14.65 5.96
C SER A 77 -4.75 14.70 4.49
N ARG A 78 -3.47 14.42 4.20
CA ARG A 78 -2.95 14.37 2.82
C ARG A 78 -3.67 13.30 2.00
N VAL A 79 -3.78 12.08 2.52
CA VAL A 79 -4.47 10.97 1.84
C VAL A 79 -5.95 11.31 1.61
N ARG A 80 -6.63 11.89 2.61
CA ARG A 80 -8.02 12.32 2.47
C ARG A 80 -8.18 13.44 1.42
N GLY A 81 -7.19 14.32 1.30
CA GLY A 81 -7.13 15.39 0.31
C GLY A 81 -7.03 14.90 -1.14
N LEU A 82 -6.51 13.69 -1.36
CA LEU A 82 -6.51 13.04 -2.68
C LEU A 82 -7.88 12.47 -3.05
N ALA A 83 -8.68 12.03 -2.07
CA ALA A 83 -9.99 11.44 -2.30
C ALA A 83 -11.06 12.49 -2.63
N SER A 84 -12.11 12.09 -3.34
CA SER A 84 -13.24 12.97 -3.58
C SER A 84 -13.88 13.46 -2.28
N GLN A 85 -14.47 14.65 -2.30
CA GLN A 85 -15.10 15.19 -1.10
C GLN A 85 -16.38 14.42 -0.74
N ARG A 86 -17.27 14.21 -1.72
CA ARG A 86 -18.61 13.62 -1.51
C ARG A 86 -18.62 12.10 -1.65
N ALA A 87 -18.07 11.55 -2.74
CA ALA A 87 -18.22 10.12 -3.02
C ALA A 87 -17.49 9.27 -1.97
N PHE A 88 -16.33 9.73 -1.49
CA PHE A 88 -15.61 9.09 -0.40
C PHE A 88 -16.45 8.92 0.87
N LEU A 89 -17.25 9.91 1.26
CA LEU A 89 -18.05 9.82 2.49
C LEU A 89 -19.17 8.77 2.39
N SER A 90 -19.68 8.53 1.18
CA SER A 90 -20.72 7.53 0.93
C SER A 90 -20.16 6.13 0.65
N ASN A 91 -19.03 6.05 -0.04
CA ASN A 91 -18.40 4.81 -0.47
C ASN A 91 -16.88 5.00 -0.60
N PRO A 92 -16.12 4.94 0.51
CA PRO A 92 -14.67 5.16 0.51
C PRO A 92 -13.94 4.25 -0.48
N ASP A 93 -14.36 2.99 -0.56
CA ASP A 93 -13.74 1.94 -1.37
C ASP A 93 -13.80 2.22 -2.88
N SER A 94 -14.74 3.04 -3.35
CA SER A 94 -14.79 3.38 -4.77
C SER A 94 -13.57 4.15 -5.24
N GLU A 95 -12.94 4.95 -4.36
CA GLU A 95 -11.71 5.69 -4.70
C GLU A 95 -10.58 4.76 -5.14
N LEU A 96 -10.50 3.55 -4.58
CA LEU A 96 -9.47 2.58 -4.97
C LEU A 96 -9.59 2.20 -6.45
N GLN A 97 -10.79 2.29 -7.04
CA GLN A 97 -11.03 1.95 -8.44
C GLN A 97 -10.97 3.16 -9.36
N THR A 98 -11.47 4.32 -8.89
CA THR A 98 -11.70 5.48 -9.74
C THR A 98 -10.63 6.55 -9.63
N ASN A 99 -9.78 6.48 -8.61
CA ASN A 99 -8.78 7.50 -8.30
C ASN A 99 -7.40 6.87 -8.13
N LEU A 100 -6.62 6.90 -9.22
CA LEU A 100 -5.32 6.23 -9.25
C LEU A 100 -4.32 6.83 -8.24
N SER A 101 -4.35 8.14 -8.00
CA SER A 101 -3.50 8.77 -6.98
C SER A 101 -3.88 8.31 -5.58
N TYR A 102 -5.17 8.28 -5.26
CA TYR A 102 -5.64 7.74 -3.98
C TYR A 102 -5.27 6.26 -3.81
N CYS A 103 -5.55 5.43 -4.81
CA CYS A 103 -5.23 4.00 -4.81
C CYS A 103 -3.73 3.77 -4.61
N THR A 104 -2.88 4.57 -5.24
CA THR A 104 -1.43 4.55 -5.08
C THR A 104 -1.01 4.93 -3.65
N ALA A 105 -1.59 5.98 -3.09
CA ALA A 105 -1.30 6.39 -1.72
C ALA A 105 -1.64 5.29 -0.70
N ILE A 106 -2.80 4.66 -0.82
CA ILE A 106 -3.20 3.53 0.04
C ILE A 106 -2.26 2.34 -0.15
N ALA A 107 -1.90 1.99 -1.39
CA ALA A 107 -0.96 0.91 -1.69
C ALA A 107 0.41 1.14 -1.04
N TRP A 108 0.93 2.36 -1.13
CA TRP A 108 2.21 2.73 -0.54
C TRP A 108 2.20 2.59 0.99
N LEU A 109 1.16 3.07 1.65
CA LEU A 109 1.05 2.99 3.11
C LEU A 109 0.89 1.56 3.62
N LEU A 110 0.15 0.71 2.90
CA LEU A 110 0.07 -0.73 3.18
C LEU A 110 1.45 -1.39 3.04
N TYR A 111 2.23 -1.01 2.02
CA TYR A 111 3.58 -1.52 1.82
C TYR A 111 4.52 -1.11 2.98
N GLN A 112 4.49 0.16 3.38
CA GLN A 112 5.25 0.63 4.55
C GLN A 112 4.88 -0.12 5.82
N GLN A 113 3.58 -0.33 6.08
CA GLN A 113 3.12 -1.08 7.25
C GLN A 113 3.63 -2.53 7.24
N ALA A 114 3.61 -3.19 6.08
CA ALA A 114 4.11 -4.54 5.93
C ALA A 114 5.63 -4.62 6.17
N ARG A 115 6.42 -3.67 5.66
CA ARG A 115 7.87 -3.61 5.90
C ARG A 115 8.20 -3.49 7.39
N VAL A 116 7.53 -2.58 8.09
CA VAL A 116 7.73 -2.40 9.53
C VAL A 116 7.42 -3.68 10.28
N HIS A 117 6.32 -4.35 9.94
CA HIS A 117 5.96 -5.62 10.58
C HIS A 117 6.98 -6.74 10.31
N SER A 118 7.51 -6.84 9.09
CA SER A 118 8.56 -7.82 8.76
C SER A 118 9.85 -7.57 9.54
N ASP A 119 10.27 -6.30 9.69
CA ASP A 119 11.50 -5.94 10.43
C ASP A 119 11.41 -6.35 11.92
N TRP A 120 10.23 -6.23 12.53
CA TRP A 120 9.97 -6.76 13.88
C TRP A 120 10.06 -8.29 13.96
N GLN A 121 9.66 -9.00 12.91
CA GLN A 121 9.76 -10.47 12.88
C GLN A 121 11.20 -10.94 12.69
N ASP A 122 11.98 -10.27 11.85
CA ASP A 122 13.40 -10.60 11.63
C ASP A 122 14.25 -10.29 12.87
N THR A 123 14.02 -9.16 13.54
CA THR A 123 14.72 -8.84 14.80
C THR A 123 14.31 -9.76 15.95
N SER A 124 13.03 -10.15 16.05
CA SER A 124 12.55 -11.10 17.06
C SER A 124 13.08 -12.51 16.84
N THR A 125 13.21 -12.96 15.58
CA THR A 125 13.79 -14.27 15.27
C THR A 125 15.28 -14.28 15.57
N LEU A 126 16.04 -13.25 15.20
CA LEU A 126 17.46 -13.12 15.55
C LEU A 126 17.70 -13.12 17.07
N GLY A 127 16.86 -12.45 17.84
CA GLY A 127 16.90 -12.48 19.32
C GLY A 127 16.59 -13.86 19.92
N ALA A 128 15.67 -14.62 19.32
CA ALA A 128 15.32 -15.96 19.77
C ALA A 128 16.43 -17.00 19.48
N VAL A 129 17.13 -16.90 18.34
CA VAL A 129 18.25 -17.81 18.04
C VAL A 129 19.45 -17.57 18.97
N ALA A 130 19.72 -16.30 19.32
CA ALA A 130 20.77 -15.95 20.26
C ALA A 130 20.49 -16.48 21.69
N GLY A 131 19.22 -16.48 22.13
CA GLY A 131 18.80 -17.06 23.41
C GLY A 131 18.88 -18.59 23.48
N SER A 132 18.68 -19.27 22.34
CA SER A 132 18.78 -20.74 22.26
C SER A 132 20.22 -21.26 22.24
N ALA A 133 21.18 -20.48 21.74
CA ALA A 133 22.57 -20.90 21.66
C ALA A 133 23.30 -20.92 23.02
N VAL A 134 22.81 -20.14 24.00
CA VAL A 134 23.40 -20.07 25.35
C VAL A 134 22.94 -21.24 26.24
N ALA A 135 21.80 -21.88 25.93
CA ALA A 135 21.26 -23.00 26.71
C ALA A 135 21.83 -24.38 26.34
N ALA A 136 22.64 -24.50 25.28
CA ALA A 136 23.21 -25.77 24.83
C ALA A 136 24.65 -26.04 25.33
N HIS A 137 25.15 -25.24 26.28
CA HIS A 137 26.51 -25.35 26.82
C HIS A 137 26.57 -25.30 28.36
N ALA A 138 25.53 -25.81 29.03
CA ALA A 138 25.52 -26.03 30.48
C ALA A 138 25.22 -27.50 30.81
#